data_AF-A0A428U3G5-F1
#
_entry.id   AF-A0A428U3G5-F1
#
_cell.length_a   1.000
_cell.length_b   1.000
_cell.length_c   1.000
_cell.angle_alpha   90.00
_cell.angle_beta   90.00
_cell.angle_gamma   90.00
#
_symmetry.space_group_name_H-M   'P 1'
#
loop_
_entity.id
_entity.type
_entity.pdbx_description
1 polymer ?
#
loop_
_entity_poly.entity_id
_entity_poly.type
_entity_poly.pdbx_seq_one_letter_code
_entity_poly.pdbx_strand_id
1 'polypeptide(L)'
;MAKELALIKKFNPGLAIDAELAALESGADLAQDSPPGVEDGAAREDYEWNEASSNASPNGGNVSSAAQKDGMAILPSINSGYLGRSSGSEILQEVTALLPPSTVLSPSDEPHPHPAQPTTRGATLDSSQLASSVVTNTLIDGYFRLYNTSYPILHEATFRNEVANQDRVCTHPTWRIIYYMVLAIGSWLLENNTTPEQCPFYSAARSRISMQVFEAGTTRTVQGLLLMGNYLQKRDRPNTGYSLIGLAQRIAFGIGLHRERTSAEDKIALERHRQLFWVVYCFDSGFSITTGRPMAVLEGFIDQALPRNIDDRDCDNSSVVPTPVNYPTTYSALIAQAQLAKIANGIHHEFLCAKTANQKNGIPTS
;
A
#
# COMPACT_ATOMS: atom_id res chain seq x y z
N MET A 1 11.94 22.68 -20.41
CA MET A 1 11.33 24.02 -20.30
C MET A 1 10.30 24.35 -21.38
N ALA A 2 10.65 24.51 -22.67
CA ALA A 2 9.69 24.95 -23.70
C ALA A 2 8.49 24.00 -23.93
N LYS A 3 8.70 22.68 -23.79
CA LYS A 3 7.62 21.68 -23.89
C LYS A 3 6.71 21.64 -22.65
N GLU A 4 7.25 21.91 -21.47
CA GLU A 4 6.49 21.96 -20.21
C GLU A 4 5.62 23.23 -20.13
N LEU A 5 6.17 24.38 -20.54
CA LEU A 5 5.43 25.64 -20.68
C LEU A 5 4.24 25.52 -21.64
N ALA A 6 4.40 24.76 -22.74
CA ALA A 6 3.33 24.49 -23.68
C ALA A 6 2.21 23.60 -23.08
N LEU A 7 2.57 22.65 -22.22
CA LEU A 7 1.59 21.81 -21.50
C LEU A 7 0.80 22.64 -20.47
N ILE A 8 1.50 23.47 -19.68
CA ILE A 8 0.88 24.29 -18.64
C ILE A 8 -0.07 25.34 -19.25
N LYS A 9 0.33 26.01 -20.35
CA LYS A 9 -0.55 26.92 -21.11
C LYS A 9 -1.78 26.22 -21.71
N LYS A 10 -1.67 24.94 -22.06
CA LYS A 10 -2.80 24.15 -22.59
C LYS A 10 -3.85 23.82 -21.52
N PHE A 11 -3.41 23.58 -20.28
CA PHE A 11 -4.31 23.25 -19.18
C PHE A 11 -4.88 24.48 -18.45
N ASN A 12 -4.19 25.63 -18.49
CA ASN A 12 -4.67 26.88 -17.88
C ASN A 12 -4.42 28.09 -18.81
N PRO A 13 -5.33 28.37 -19.76
CA PRO A 13 -5.16 29.43 -20.75
C PRO A 13 -5.23 30.86 -20.16
N GLY A 14 -5.62 31.01 -18.88
CA GLY A 14 -5.68 32.29 -18.18
C GLY A 14 -4.46 32.62 -17.32
N LEU A 15 -3.45 31.73 -17.23
CA LEU A 15 -2.27 31.94 -16.39
C LEU A 15 -1.23 32.78 -17.17
N ALA A 16 -1.01 34.03 -16.74
CA ALA A 16 -0.08 34.97 -17.38
C ALA A 16 1.38 34.68 -16.99
N ILE A 17 1.87 33.51 -17.37
CA ILE A 17 3.21 32.99 -17.00
C ILE A 17 4.34 33.92 -17.50
N ASP A 18 4.14 34.56 -18.65
CA ASP A 18 5.16 35.45 -19.25
C ASP A 18 5.31 36.77 -18.46
N ALA A 19 4.27 37.20 -17.73
CA ALA A 19 4.31 38.42 -16.91
C ALA A 19 4.99 38.18 -15.54
N GLU A 20 4.79 37.01 -14.94
CA GLU A 20 5.49 36.60 -13.70
C GLU A 20 6.98 36.35 -13.94
N LEU A 21 7.35 35.74 -15.08
CA LEU A 21 8.75 35.58 -15.47
C LEU A 21 9.45 36.93 -15.73
N ALA A 22 8.76 37.89 -16.35
CA ALA A 22 9.30 39.23 -16.57
C ALA A 22 9.49 40.00 -15.24
N ALA A 23 8.61 39.79 -14.26
CA ALA A 23 8.75 40.38 -12.91
C ALA A 23 9.93 39.81 -12.12
N LEU A 24 10.33 38.55 -12.38
CA LEU A 24 11.52 37.91 -11.80
C LEU A 24 12.83 38.37 -12.46
N GLU A 25 12.78 38.81 -13.73
CA GLU A 25 13.96 39.31 -14.46
C GLU A 25 14.21 40.81 -14.23
N SER A 26 13.18 41.60 -13.92
CA SER A 26 13.33 43.02 -13.57
C SER A 26 13.66 43.17 -12.08
N GLY A 27 14.94 43.09 -11.72
CA GLY A 27 15.44 43.20 -10.35
C GLY A 27 15.00 44.45 -9.59
N ALA A 28 13.87 44.36 -8.89
CA ALA A 28 13.43 45.32 -7.90
C ALA A 28 13.85 44.84 -6.50
N ASP A 29 14.64 45.67 -5.82
CA ASP A 29 15.17 45.56 -4.44
C ASP A 29 14.57 44.43 -3.59
N LEU A 30 15.25 43.29 -3.58
CA LEU A 30 15.13 42.33 -2.51
C LEU A 30 15.93 42.89 -1.33
N ALA A 31 15.21 43.41 -0.34
CA ALA A 31 15.75 43.58 1.01
C ALA A 31 16.53 42.30 1.37
N GLN A 32 17.76 42.48 1.88
CA GLN A 32 18.55 41.41 2.48
C GLN A 32 17.88 40.92 3.77
N ASP A 33 16.68 40.35 3.66
CA ASP A 33 16.29 39.29 4.58
C ASP A 33 17.01 38.05 4.06
N SER A 34 18.15 37.77 4.71
CA SER A 34 18.70 36.42 4.67
C SER A 34 17.52 35.47 4.95
N PRO A 35 17.29 34.43 4.14
CA PRO A 35 16.34 33.41 4.54
C PRO A 35 16.77 33.00 5.95
N PRO A 36 15.85 32.93 6.95
CA PRO A 36 16.20 32.25 8.18
C PRO A 36 16.80 30.94 7.72
N GLY A 37 18.05 30.68 8.13
CA GLY A 37 18.76 29.48 7.73
C GLY A 37 17.73 28.36 7.81
N VAL A 38 17.54 27.66 6.70
CA VAL A 38 16.74 26.44 6.72
C VAL A 38 17.56 25.52 7.61
N GLU A 39 17.40 25.67 8.92
CA GLU A 39 17.65 24.62 9.87
C GLU A 39 16.91 23.46 9.25
N ASP A 40 17.69 22.46 8.81
CA ASP A 40 17.18 21.15 8.43
C ASP A 40 16.08 20.86 9.43
N GLY A 41 14.82 20.95 9.00
CA GLY A 41 13.67 20.78 9.89
C GLY A 41 13.96 19.50 10.64
N ALA A 42 14.23 19.65 11.95
CA ALA A 42 15.10 18.77 12.71
C ALA A 42 14.92 17.34 12.23
N ALA A 43 15.97 16.76 11.65
CA ALA A 43 15.99 15.33 11.38
C ALA A 43 15.47 14.69 12.66
N ARG A 44 14.26 14.09 12.62
CA ARG A 44 13.77 13.34 13.77
C ARG A 44 14.89 12.35 14.07
N GLU A 45 15.64 12.57 15.15
CA GLU A 45 16.88 11.83 15.43
C GLU A 45 16.58 10.33 15.59
N ASP A 46 15.31 9.99 15.81
CA ASP A 46 14.78 8.65 15.94
C ASP A 46 14.41 8.03 14.57
N TYR A 47 15.42 7.48 13.88
CA TYR A 47 15.21 6.61 12.71
C TYR A 47 14.59 5.25 13.07
N GLU A 48 14.72 4.85 14.33
CA GLU A 48 14.19 3.60 14.85
C GLU A 48 12.68 3.70 15.04
N TRP A 49 11.95 2.65 14.64
CA TRP A 49 10.51 2.55 14.84
C TRP A 49 10.19 1.21 15.48
N ASN A 50 9.24 1.22 16.42
CA ASN A 50 8.77 0.01 17.07
C ASN A 50 7.26 0.04 17.24
N GLU A 51 6.56 -0.49 16.23
CA GLU A 51 5.11 -0.61 16.27
C GLU A 51 4.66 -1.60 17.36
N ALA A 52 5.51 -2.52 17.83
CA ALA A 52 5.14 -3.44 18.91
C ALA A 52 4.93 -2.69 20.24
N SER A 53 5.61 -1.55 20.43
CA SER A 53 5.58 -0.73 21.64
C SER A 53 4.45 0.30 21.68
N SER A 54 3.81 0.62 20.55
CA SER A 54 2.71 1.62 20.48
C SER A 54 1.47 1.24 21.31
N ASN A 55 1.48 0.07 21.97
CA ASN A 55 0.44 -0.41 22.88
C ASN A 55 0.87 -0.38 24.36
N ALA A 56 2.06 0.12 24.70
CA ALA A 56 2.59 0.15 26.06
C ALA A 56 2.72 1.59 26.58
N SER A 57 1.59 2.27 26.81
CA SER A 57 1.59 3.41 27.74
C SER A 57 0.37 3.32 28.67
N PRO A 58 0.54 2.82 29.91
CA PRO A 58 -0.50 2.86 30.94
C PRO A 58 -0.61 4.23 31.64
N ASN A 59 0.21 5.22 31.29
CA ASN A 59 0.21 6.52 32.00
C ASN A 59 -0.39 7.64 31.15
N GLY A 60 -1.66 7.94 31.45
CA GLY A 60 -2.22 9.28 31.59
C GLY A 60 -1.76 10.34 30.58
N GLY A 61 -2.26 10.25 29.35
CA GLY A 61 -2.33 11.36 28.41
C GLY A 61 -3.49 11.09 27.45
N ASN A 62 -4.59 11.82 27.59
CA ASN A 62 -5.76 11.70 26.72
C ASN A 62 -5.36 12.00 25.27
N VAL A 63 -5.13 10.96 24.48
CA VAL A 63 -5.19 11.04 23.02
C VAL A 63 -6.47 10.34 22.60
N SER A 64 -7.57 11.07 22.74
CA SER A 64 -8.86 10.71 22.17
C SER A 64 -8.83 10.94 20.67
N SER A 65 -8.65 9.88 19.89
CA SER A 65 -9.00 9.84 18.47
C SER A 65 -9.21 8.39 18.06
N ALA A 66 -10.43 7.89 18.32
CA ALA A 66 -10.97 6.75 17.60
C ALA A 66 -11.66 7.23 16.30
N ALA A 67 -11.08 8.21 15.61
CA ALA A 67 -11.36 8.43 14.20
C ALA A 67 -10.94 7.16 13.46
N GLN A 68 -11.73 6.75 12.47
CA GLN A 68 -11.49 5.60 11.59
C GLN A 68 -10.01 5.49 11.26
N LYS A 69 -9.34 4.51 11.89
CA LYS A 69 -7.90 4.36 11.83
C LYS A 69 -7.49 3.79 10.47
N ASP A 70 -7.44 4.64 9.45
CA ASP A 70 -6.75 4.30 8.21
C ASP A 70 -5.26 4.47 8.48
N GLY A 71 -4.56 3.35 8.72
CA GLY A 71 -3.18 3.33 9.19
C GLY A 71 -2.16 4.06 8.29
N MET A 72 -2.53 4.36 7.05
CA MET A 72 -1.73 5.17 6.12
C MET A 72 -2.07 6.66 6.15
N ALA A 73 -3.26 7.05 6.62
CA ALA A 73 -3.72 8.45 6.67
C ALA A 73 -3.19 9.21 7.90
N ILE A 74 -2.73 8.50 8.95
CA ILE A 74 -2.28 9.07 10.24
C ILE A 74 -0.76 8.86 10.45
N LEU A 75 -0.01 8.78 9.36
CA LEU A 75 1.46 8.74 9.41
C LEU A 75 2.15 9.96 10.05
N PRO A 76 1.54 11.16 10.25
CA PRO A 76 2.21 12.24 11.00
C PRO A 76 2.45 11.95 12.50
N SER A 77 1.92 10.85 13.05
CA SER A 77 1.98 10.53 14.49
C SER A 77 3.38 10.14 15.00
N ILE A 78 3.59 10.28 16.31
CA ILE A 78 4.81 9.89 17.04
C ILE A 78 5.04 8.37 16.86
N ASN A 79 6.28 7.94 16.59
CA ASN A 79 6.68 6.56 16.22
C ASN A 79 6.28 6.05 14.82
N SER A 80 5.92 6.92 13.87
CA SER A 80 5.58 6.50 12.50
C SER A 80 6.78 6.08 11.64
N GLY A 81 8.02 6.22 12.15
CA GLY A 81 9.26 5.96 11.41
C GLY A 81 9.55 7.02 10.36
N TYR A 82 10.37 6.68 9.37
CA TYR A 82 10.80 7.63 8.34
C TYR A 82 9.66 8.02 7.38
N LEU A 83 9.41 9.32 7.27
CA LEU A 83 8.65 9.99 6.21
C LEU A 83 9.59 10.90 5.43
N GLY A 84 9.65 10.70 4.11
CA GLY A 84 10.48 11.49 3.22
C GLY A 84 9.88 12.87 2.93
N ARG A 85 10.76 13.81 2.57
CA ARG A 85 10.40 15.17 2.11
C ARG A 85 9.66 15.20 0.76
N SER A 86 9.42 14.04 0.15
CA SER A 86 8.61 13.85 -1.04
C SER A 86 7.30 13.11 -0.73
N SER A 87 7.00 12.89 0.55
CA SER A 87 5.75 12.25 0.99
C SER A 87 4.54 13.08 0.56
N GLY A 88 3.41 12.41 0.34
CA GLY A 88 2.17 13.09 -0.02
C GLY A 88 1.75 14.13 1.02
N SER A 89 1.98 13.87 2.32
CA SER A 89 1.68 14.82 3.39
C SER A 89 2.55 16.08 3.34
N GLU A 90 3.85 15.94 3.02
CA GLU A 90 4.75 17.10 2.91
C GLU A 90 4.38 17.96 1.70
N ILE A 91 4.10 17.32 0.55
CA ILE A 91 3.66 18.01 -0.66
C ILE A 91 2.34 18.75 -0.40
N LEU A 92 1.39 18.12 0.31
CA LEU A 92 0.13 18.78 0.67
C LEU A 92 0.34 19.96 1.61
N GLN A 93 1.29 19.89 2.55
CA GLN A 93 1.66 21.02 3.41
C GLN A 93 2.31 22.15 2.61
N GLU A 94 3.26 21.86 1.71
CA GLU A 94 3.86 22.84 0.81
C GLU A 94 2.79 23.52 -0.06
N VAL A 95 1.89 22.74 -0.67
CA VAL A 95 0.77 23.28 -1.47
C VAL A 95 -0.16 24.14 -0.61
N THR A 96 -0.49 23.70 0.61
CA THR A 96 -1.34 24.47 1.53
C THR A 96 -0.68 25.79 1.95
N ALA A 97 0.63 25.79 2.18
CA ALA A 97 1.38 27.00 2.49
C ALA A 97 1.43 28.01 1.33
N LEU A 98 1.29 27.52 0.09
CA LEU A 98 1.21 28.36 -1.11
C LEU A 98 -0.21 28.87 -1.41
N LEU A 99 -1.25 28.32 -0.77
CA LEU A 99 -2.63 28.76 -0.95
C LEU A 99 -2.97 29.93 0.00
N PRO A 100 -3.82 30.88 -0.43
CA PRO A 100 -4.28 31.97 0.43
C PRO A 100 -5.07 31.43 1.64
N PRO A 101 -4.95 32.08 2.82
CA PRO A 101 -5.46 31.59 4.11
C PRO A 101 -6.99 31.38 4.18
N SER A 102 -7.75 31.80 3.16
CA SER A 102 -9.21 31.67 3.11
C SER A 102 -9.73 30.30 2.65
N THR A 103 -8.83 29.35 2.34
CA THR A 103 -9.20 28.03 1.76
C THR A 103 -9.02 26.85 2.71
N VAL A 104 -8.59 27.09 3.95
CA VAL A 104 -8.33 26.03 4.94
C VAL A 104 -9.66 25.57 5.54
N LEU A 105 -10.13 24.39 5.12
CA LEU A 105 -11.19 23.66 5.83
C LEU A 105 -10.61 23.14 7.15
N SER A 106 -10.89 23.82 8.25
CA SER A 106 -10.60 23.31 9.59
C SER A 106 -11.37 22.00 9.83
N PRO A 107 -10.74 20.96 10.40
CA PRO A 107 -11.46 19.77 10.84
C PRO A 107 -12.49 20.17 11.91
N SER A 108 -13.73 19.75 11.74
CA SER A 108 -14.81 20.02 12.69
C SER A 108 -14.73 19.04 13.86
N ASP A 109 -14.18 19.47 14.99
CA ASP A 109 -14.22 18.74 16.27
C ASP A 109 -15.55 19.04 16.99
N GLU A 110 -16.58 18.23 16.76
CA GLU A 110 -17.81 18.21 17.58
C GLU A 110 -17.85 16.92 18.43
N PRO A 111 -17.87 17.01 19.78
CA PRO A 111 -17.83 15.85 20.65
C PRO A 111 -19.23 15.28 20.90
N HIS A 112 -19.46 14.02 20.48
CA HIS A 112 -20.62 13.23 20.90
C HIS A 112 -20.22 12.15 21.93
N PRO A 113 -21.04 11.89 22.97
CA PRO A 113 -20.69 10.98 24.05
C PRO A 113 -20.83 9.50 23.62
N HIS A 114 -19.81 8.69 23.93
CA HIS A 114 -19.82 7.24 23.76
C HIS A 114 -19.94 6.50 25.11
N PRO A 115 -20.68 5.37 25.17
CA PRO A 115 -20.82 4.56 26.37
C PRO A 115 -19.56 3.72 26.64
N ALA A 116 -19.30 3.45 27.93
CA ALA A 116 -18.10 2.78 28.43
C ALA A 116 -17.95 1.32 27.97
N GLN A 117 -16.75 0.94 27.54
CA GLN A 117 -16.36 -0.45 27.28
C GLN A 117 -15.94 -1.17 28.59
N PRO A 118 -16.29 -2.45 28.79
CA PRO A 118 -15.79 -3.24 29.90
C PRO A 118 -14.36 -3.73 29.64
N THR A 119 -13.53 -3.69 30.67
CA THR A 119 -12.22 -4.31 30.71
C THR A 119 -12.37 -5.83 30.85
N THR A 120 -11.79 -6.62 29.94
CA THR A 120 -11.66 -8.06 30.15
C THR A 120 -10.27 -8.52 29.74
N ARG A 121 -9.56 -9.09 30.73
CA ARG A 121 -8.20 -9.63 30.60
C ARG A 121 -8.16 -10.78 29.60
N GLY A 122 -7.09 -10.82 28.82
CA GLY A 122 -6.82 -11.87 27.84
C GLY A 122 -6.84 -13.26 28.47
N ALA A 123 -7.75 -14.09 27.97
CA ALA A 123 -7.68 -15.53 28.11
C ALA A 123 -7.09 -16.11 26.82
N THR A 124 -6.03 -16.88 26.95
CA THR A 124 -5.54 -17.78 25.89
C THR A 124 -6.62 -18.83 25.65
N LEU A 125 -7.44 -18.63 24.62
CA LEU A 125 -8.45 -19.59 24.20
C LEU A 125 -7.80 -20.68 23.34
N ASP A 126 -7.96 -21.93 23.77
CA ASP A 126 -7.62 -23.13 23.02
C ASP A 126 -8.30 -23.12 21.65
N SER A 127 -7.50 -23.35 20.62
CA SER A 127 -7.77 -23.06 19.21
C SER A 127 -8.62 -24.13 18.47
N SER A 128 -9.55 -24.81 19.15
CA SER A 128 -10.22 -26.01 18.61
C SER A 128 -11.73 -25.88 18.31
N GLN A 129 -12.34 -24.72 18.54
CA GLN A 129 -13.69 -24.42 18.04
C GLN A 129 -13.62 -23.30 17.00
N LEU A 130 -12.95 -23.61 15.89
CA LEU A 130 -12.95 -22.75 14.72
C LEU A 130 -14.41 -22.57 14.28
N ALA A 131 -14.81 -21.30 14.15
CA ALA A 131 -16.05 -20.81 13.56
C ALA A 131 -16.85 -21.86 12.76
N SER A 132 -18.14 -22.02 13.04
CA SER A 132 -19.02 -22.92 12.28
C SER A 132 -18.78 -22.75 10.77
N SER A 133 -18.90 -23.83 9.98
CA SER A 133 -18.65 -23.78 8.52
C SER A 133 -19.38 -22.60 7.85
N VAL A 134 -20.56 -22.23 8.36
CA VAL A 134 -21.32 -21.05 7.97
C VAL A 134 -20.54 -19.76 8.19
N VAL A 135 -20.04 -19.49 9.39
CA VAL A 135 -19.25 -18.29 9.69
C VAL A 135 -17.99 -18.24 8.82
N THR A 136 -17.29 -19.36 8.69
CA THR A 136 -16.09 -19.44 7.83
C THR A 136 -16.40 -19.05 6.38
N ASN A 137 -17.48 -19.60 5.80
CA ASN A 137 -17.91 -19.26 4.44
C ASN A 137 -18.31 -17.78 4.31
N THR A 138 -19.02 -17.23 5.29
CA THR A 138 -19.37 -15.79 5.30
C THR A 138 -18.13 -14.90 5.27
N LEU A 139 -17.09 -15.24 6.05
CA LEU A 139 -15.83 -14.47 6.04
C LEU A 139 -15.10 -14.57 4.69
N ILE A 140 -15.04 -15.78 4.10
CA ILE A 140 -14.46 -16.00 2.77
C ILE A 140 -15.22 -15.18 1.71
N ASP A 141 -16.55 -15.18 1.76
CA ASP A 141 -17.39 -14.39 0.86
C ASP A 141 -17.13 -12.88 1.02
N GLY A 142 -16.99 -12.41 2.27
CA GLY A 142 -16.62 -11.03 2.57
C GLY A 142 -15.29 -10.63 1.94
N TYR A 143 -14.27 -11.48 2.06
CA TYR A 143 -12.97 -11.26 1.42
C TYR A 143 -13.08 -11.15 -0.11
N PHE A 144 -13.71 -12.13 -0.78
CA PHE A 144 -13.75 -12.15 -2.24
C PHE A 144 -14.60 -11.02 -2.82
N ARG A 145 -15.69 -10.66 -2.16
CA ARG A 145 -16.60 -9.60 -2.63
C ARG A 145 -16.05 -8.20 -2.41
N LEU A 146 -15.39 -7.95 -1.28
CA LEU A 146 -15.03 -6.59 -0.86
C LEU A 146 -13.54 -6.27 -1.00
N TYR A 147 -12.66 -7.24 -0.78
CA TYR A 147 -11.21 -7.02 -0.82
C TYR A 147 -10.58 -7.47 -2.14
N ASN A 148 -10.86 -8.71 -2.57
CA ASN A 148 -10.22 -9.29 -3.77
C ASN A 148 -10.62 -8.57 -5.06
N THR A 149 -11.79 -7.91 -5.08
CA THR A 149 -12.24 -7.04 -6.18
C THR A 149 -11.38 -5.78 -6.34
N SER A 150 -10.79 -5.30 -5.24
CA SER A 150 -9.83 -4.18 -5.27
C SER A 150 -8.41 -4.66 -5.51
N TYR A 151 -8.05 -5.80 -4.90
CA TYR A 151 -6.70 -6.38 -4.96
C TYR A 151 -6.79 -7.87 -5.29
N PRO A 152 -6.80 -8.26 -6.58
CA PRO A 152 -7.07 -9.64 -7.00
C PRO A 152 -5.86 -10.57 -6.80
N ILE A 153 -5.42 -10.72 -5.55
CA ILE A 153 -4.27 -11.53 -5.12
C ILE A 153 -4.56 -13.02 -5.33
N LEU A 154 -5.80 -13.44 -5.07
CA LEU A 154 -6.24 -14.84 -5.12
C LEU A 154 -7.25 -15.05 -6.24
N HIS A 155 -7.23 -16.26 -6.80
CA HIS A 155 -8.26 -16.75 -7.71
C HIS A 155 -9.33 -17.49 -6.91
N GLU A 156 -10.59 -17.05 -7.01
CA GLU A 156 -11.66 -17.49 -6.12
C GLU A 156 -11.98 -18.98 -6.28
N ALA A 157 -12.17 -19.46 -7.50
CA ALA A 157 -12.48 -20.87 -7.74
C ALA A 157 -11.37 -21.79 -7.24
N THR A 158 -10.10 -21.43 -7.49
CA THR A 158 -8.94 -22.19 -7.00
C THR A 158 -8.90 -22.22 -5.48
N PHE A 159 -9.07 -21.07 -4.82
CA PHE A 159 -9.06 -20.99 -3.36
C PHE A 159 -10.17 -21.82 -2.73
N ARG A 160 -11.41 -21.68 -3.22
CA ARG A 160 -12.56 -22.44 -2.69
C ARG A 160 -12.42 -23.94 -2.91
N ASN A 161 -11.87 -24.36 -4.04
CA ASN A 161 -11.56 -25.76 -4.28
C ASN A 161 -10.50 -26.30 -3.30
N GLU A 162 -9.48 -25.52 -2.96
CA GLU A 162 -8.47 -25.90 -1.97
C GLU A 162 -9.05 -25.97 -0.53
N VAL A 163 -10.00 -25.10 -0.18
CA VAL A 163 -10.74 -25.18 1.08
C VAL A 163 -11.62 -26.43 1.13
N ALA A 164 -12.35 -26.75 0.05
CA ALA A 164 -13.19 -27.94 -0.02
C ALA A 164 -12.37 -29.25 0.07
N ASN A 165 -11.12 -29.23 -0.39
CA ASN A 165 -10.21 -30.38 -0.37
C ASN A 165 -9.15 -30.29 0.74
N GLN A 166 -9.39 -29.51 1.80
CA GLN A 166 -8.40 -29.21 2.84
C GLN A 166 -7.79 -30.47 3.48
N ASP A 167 -8.56 -31.55 3.62
CA ASP A 167 -8.10 -32.83 4.18
C ASP A 167 -7.06 -33.56 3.31
N ARG A 168 -7.01 -33.26 2.01
CA ARG A 168 -6.09 -33.89 1.04
C ARG A 168 -4.93 -32.98 0.65
N VAL A 169 -5.09 -31.66 0.77
CA VAL A 169 -4.21 -30.66 0.13
C VAL A 169 -3.22 -30.00 1.11
N CYS A 170 -3.42 -30.03 2.42
CA CYS A 170 -2.98 -28.88 3.25
C CYS A 170 -2.14 -29.16 4.52
N THR A 171 -0.90 -29.64 4.35
CA THR A 171 0.17 -29.54 5.36
C THR A 171 1.10 -28.34 5.15
N HIS A 172 1.10 -27.69 3.99
CA HIS A 172 2.08 -26.64 3.69
C HIS A 172 1.82 -25.35 4.53
N PRO A 173 2.81 -24.83 5.27
CA PRO A 173 2.65 -23.64 6.13
C PRO A 173 2.09 -22.42 5.40
N THR A 174 2.55 -22.20 4.16
CA THR A 174 2.18 -21.06 3.32
C THR A 174 0.70 -21.00 2.95
N TRP A 175 0.09 -22.15 2.63
CA TRP A 175 -1.35 -22.19 2.38
C TRP A 175 -2.15 -21.78 3.61
N ARG A 176 -1.74 -22.28 4.79
CA ARG A 176 -2.42 -21.95 6.04
C ARG A 176 -2.33 -20.45 6.33
N ILE A 177 -1.20 -19.80 6.03
CA ILE A 177 -1.08 -18.34 6.13
C ILE A 177 -2.14 -17.65 5.26
N ILE A 178 -2.25 -18.02 3.98
CA ILE A 178 -3.25 -17.44 3.05
C ILE A 178 -4.66 -17.65 3.60
N TYR A 179 -5.01 -18.88 3.98
CA TYR A 179 -6.32 -19.24 4.50
C TYR A 179 -6.70 -18.38 5.71
N TYR A 180 -5.84 -18.31 6.73
CA TYR A 180 -6.12 -17.51 7.92
C TYR A 180 -6.14 -16.01 7.63
N MET A 181 -5.34 -15.51 6.68
CA MET A 181 -5.40 -14.11 6.28
C MET A 181 -6.71 -13.77 5.56
N VAL A 182 -7.26 -14.67 4.72
CA VAL A 182 -8.58 -14.49 4.11
C VAL A 182 -9.66 -14.37 5.18
N LEU A 183 -9.61 -15.22 6.22
CA LEU A 183 -10.54 -15.11 7.35
C LEU A 183 -10.35 -13.83 8.17
N ALA A 184 -9.10 -13.42 8.41
CA ALA A 184 -8.79 -12.21 9.16
C ALA A 184 -9.27 -10.94 8.43
N ILE A 185 -9.06 -10.87 7.12
CA ILE A 185 -9.53 -9.77 6.28
C ILE A 185 -11.06 -9.78 6.18
N GLY A 186 -11.67 -10.94 5.96
CA GLY A 186 -13.13 -11.09 5.95
C GLY A 186 -13.75 -10.64 7.28
N SER A 187 -13.17 -11.05 8.41
CA SER A 187 -13.60 -10.62 9.75
C SER A 187 -13.47 -9.11 9.93
N TRP A 188 -12.35 -8.52 9.51
CA TRP A 188 -12.16 -7.06 9.59
C TRP A 188 -13.19 -6.28 8.76
N LEU A 189 -13.47 -6.73 7.53
CA LEU A 189 -14.41 -6.04 6.64
C LEU A 189 -15.87 -6.16 7.09
N LEU A 190 -16.24 -7.28 7.71
CA LEU A 190 -17.60 -7.52 8.17
C LEU A 190 -17.83 -7.03 9.60
N GLU A 191 -16.79 -7.07 10.45
CA GLU A 191 -16.82 -6.74 11.87
C GLU A 191 -15.59 -5.87 12.23
N ASN A 192 -15.71 -4.55 12.05
CA ASN A 192 -14.60 -3.59 12.17
C ASN A 192 -14.14 -3.29 13.62
N ASN A 193 -14.50 -4.12 14.61
CA ASN A 193 -14.37 -3.77 16.03
C ASN A 193 -13.15 -4.37 16.75
N THR A 194 -12.39 -5.26 16.11
CA THR A 194 -11.22 -5.90 16.73
C THR A 194 -9.94 -5.21 16.32
N THR A 195 -8.89 -5.19 17.14
CA THR A 195 -7.52 -4.83 16.68
C THR A 195 -6.83 -6.07 16.06
N PRO A 196 -5.74 -5.92 15.26
CA PRO A 196 -5.03 -7.09 14.71
C PRO A 196 -4.64 -8.12 15.76
N GLU A 197 -4.16 -7.68 16.92
CA GLU A 197 -3.69 -8.55 18.01
C GLU A 197 -4.83 -9.34 18.66
N GLN A 198 -6.04 -8.79 18.62
CA GLN A 198 -7.25 -9.44 19.12
C GLN A 198 -7.88 -10.38 18.07
N CYS A 199 -7.44 -10.31 16.80
CA CYS A 199 -7.96 -11.17 15.75
C CYS A 199 -7.32 -12.57 15.84
N PRO A 200 -8.10 -13.63 16.15
CA PRO A 200 -7.54 -14.97 16.29
C PRO A 200 -7.02 -15.52 14.95
N PHE A 201 -7.66 -15.16 13.83
CA PHE A 201 -7.23 -15.58 12.49
C PHE A 201 -5.88 -14.96 12.12
N TYR A 202 -5.69 -13.66 12.35
CA TYR A 202 -4.38 -13.03 12.15
C TYR A 202 -3.30 -13.66 13.04
N SER A 203 -3.60 -13.91 14.32
CA SER A 203 -2.68 -14.58 15.23
C SER A 203 -2.27 -15.98 14.74
N ALA A 204 -3.22 -16.73 14.19
CA ALA A 204 -2.97 -18.03 13.57
C ALA A 204 -2.13 -17.93 12.29
N ALA A 205 -2.35 -16.92 11.45
CA ALA A 205 -1.51 -16.69 10.27
C ALA A 205 -0.08 -16.32 10.69
N ARG A 206 0.06 -15.38 11.63
CA ARG A 206 1.34 -14.88 12.13
C ARG A 206 2.20 -15.98 12.76
N SER A 207 1.61 -16.89 13.54
CA SER A 207 2.35 -18.00 14.19
C SER A 207 2.93 -19.02 13.20
N ARG A 208 2.54 -18.96 11.92
CA ARG A 208 3.04 -19.84 10.86
C ARG A 208 4.14 -19.20 10.02
N ILE A 209 4.46 -17.94 10.25
CA ILE A 209 5.63 -17.28 9.66
C ILE A 209 6.87 -17.86 10.35
N SER A 210 7.67 -18.61 9.59
CA SER A 210 8.91 -19.23 10.03
C SER A 210 9.98 -19.08 8.95
N MET A 211 11.23 -19.40 9.28
CA MET A 211 12.34 -19.34 8.31
C MET A 211 12.06 -20.16 7.05
N GLN A 212 11.39 -21.31 7.18
CA GLN A 212 11.00 -22.19 6.06
C GLN A 212 10.12 -21.49 5.02
N VAL A 213 9.28 -20.53 5.45
CA VAL A 213 8.45 -19.74 4.52
C VAL A 213 9.33 -18.89 3.60
N PHE A 214 10.47 -18.41 4.10
CA PHE A 214 11.41 -17.57 3.35
C PHE A 214 12.45 -18.36 2.56
N GLU A 215 12.70 -19.61 2.93
CA GLU A 215 13.56 -20.54 2.19
C GLU A 215 12.89 -21.06 0.90
N ALA A 216 11.57 -20.92 0.78
CA ALA A 216 10.80 -21.36 -0.39
C ALA A 216 10.21 -20.16 -1.17
N GLY A 217 10.81 -19.87 -2.33
CA GLY A 217 10.27 -18.92 -3.30
C GLY A 217 9.09 -19.51 -4.05
N THR A 218 7.86 -19.17 -3.65
CA THR A 218 6.63 -19.62 -4.32
C THR A 218 5.62 -18.49 -4.47
N THR A 219 4.72 -18.61 -5.47
CA THR A 219 3.57 -17.71 -5.65
C THR A 219 2.73 -17.62 -4.37
N ARG A 220 2.55 -18.74 -3.65
CA ARG A 220 1.82 -18.75 -2.36
C ARG A 220 2.52 -17.89 -1.31
N THR A 221 3.86 -17.93 -1.27
CA THR A 221 4.62 -17.13 -0.30
C THR A 221 4.41 -15.64 -0.56
N VAL A 222 4.47 -15.23 -1.83
CA VAL A 222 4.15 -13.86 -2.26
C VAL A 222 2.73 -13.49 -1.85
N GLN A 223 1.73 -14.31 -2.17
CA GLN A 223 0.31 -14.06 -1.83
C GLN A 223 0.09 -13.91 -0.31
N GLY A 224 0.63 -14.83 0.49
CA GLY A 224 0.48 -14.80 1.95
C GLY A 224 1.10 -13.56 2.59
N LEU A 225 2.31 -13.18 2.16
CA LEU A 225 3.00 -12.00 2.66
C LEU A 225 2.33 -10.70 2.19
N LEU A 226 1.82 -10.62 0.96
CA LEU A 226 1.06 -9.46 0.48
C LEU A 226 -0.22 -9.25 1.28
N LEU A 227 -0.99 -10.32 1.50
CA LEU A 227 -2.22 -10.25 2.29
C LEU A 227 -1.95 -9.78 3.71
N MET A 228 -0.94 -10.36 4.37
CA MET A 228 -0.55 -9.97 5.72
C MET A 228 -0.01 -8.54 5.78
N GLY A 229 0.84 -8.17 4.82
CA GLY A 229 1.45 -6.85 4.76
C GLY A 229 0.42 -5.74 4.54
N ASN A 230 -0.48 -5.91 3.58
CA ASN A 230 -1.52 -4.91 3.31
C ASN A 230 -2.58 -4.86 4.42
N TYR A 231 -2.95 -6.01 5.00
CA TYR A 231 -3.79 -6.03 6.21
C TYR A 231 -3.19 -5.17 7.31
N LEU A 232 -1.88 -5.29 7.57
CA LEU A 232 -1.20 -4.49 8.59
C LEU A 232 -1.10 -3.01 8.24
N GLN A 233 -0.85 -2.65 6.97
CA GLN A 233 -0.90 -1.25 6.53
C GLN A 233 -2.25 -0.60 6.80
N LYS A 234 -3.35 -1.35 6.59
CA LYS A 234 -4.72 -0.88 6.83
C LYS A 234 -5.14 -0.92 8.29
N ARG A 235 -4.29 -1.41 9.19
CA ARG A 235 -4.61 -1.68 10.59
C ARG A 235 -3.51 -1.14 11.54
N ASP A 236 -3.08 0.09 11.29
CA ASP A 236 -2.12 0.86 12.10
C ASP A 236 -0.74 0.22 12.30
N ARG A 237 -0.33 -0.61 11.35
CA ARG A 237 1.00 -1.22 11.33
C ARG A 237 1.69 -0.98 9.97
N PRO A 238 1.77 0.28 9.49
CA PRO A 238 2.24 0.61 8.15
C PRO A 238 3.70 0.18 7.88
N ASN A 239 4.59 0.27 8.87
CA ASN A 239 6.00 -0.11 8.70
C ASN A 239 6.21 -1.62 8.69
N THR A 240 5.52 -2.35 9.59
CA THR A 240 5.50 -3.82 9.55
C THR A 240 4.92 -4.29 8.22
N GLY A 241 3.82 -3.67 7.79
CA GLY A 241 3.18 -3.97 6.51
C GLY A 241 4.09 -3.73 5.31
N TYR A 242 4.78 -2.59 5.27
CA TYR A 242 5.78 -2.26 4.25
C TYR A 242 6.91 -3.30 4.19
N SER A 243 7.43 -3.71 5.35
CA SER A 243 8.50 -4.70 5.44
C SER A 243 8.08 -6.05 4.84
N LEU A 244 6.85 -6.49 5.11
CA LEU A 244 6.30 -7.74 4.56
C LEU A 244 6.05 -7.66 3.06
N ILE A 245 5.54 -6.52 2.56
CA ILE A 245 5.35 -6.30 1.12
C ILE A 245 6.69 -6.27 0.40
N GLY A 246 7.69 -5.59 0.95
CA GLY A 246 9.06 -5.59 0.41
C GLY A 246 9.66 -7.00 0.35
N LEU A 247 9.38 -7.85 1.34
CA LEU A 247 9.79 -9.25 1.31
C LEU A 247 9.03 -10.05 0.23
N ALA A 248 7.71 -9.86 0.12
CA ALA A 248 6.92 -10.47 -0.95
C ALA A 248 7.45 -10.08 -2.34
N GLN A 249 7.84 -8.82 -2.50
CA GLN A 249 8.43 -8.29 -3.72
C GLN A 249 9.78 -8.94 -4.06
N ARG A 250 10.69 -9.06 -3.09
CA ARG A 250 11.97 -9.76 -3.29
C ARG A 250 11.76 -11.22 -3.70
N ILE A 251 10.79 -11.91 -3.11
CA ILE A 251 10.44 -13.28 -3.48
C ILE A 251 9.82 -13.33 -4.88
N ALA A 252 8.94 -12.37 -5.22
CA ALA A 252 8.37 -12.24 -6.56
C ALA A 252 9.47 -12.05 -7.63
N PHE A 253 10.54 -11.30 -7.33
CA PHE A 253 11.70 -11.21 -8.22
C PHE A 253 12.50 -12.50 -8.27
N GLY A 254 12.74 -13.14 -7.13
CA GLY A 254 13.48 -14.41 -7.06
C GLY A 254 12.85 -15.52 -7.90
N ILE A 255 11.53 -15.54 -8.03
CA ILE A 255 10.81 -16.50 -8.90
C ILE A 255 10.51 -15.96 -10.30
N GLY A 256 10.93 -14.72 -10.62
CA GLY A 256 10.83 -14.12 -11.95
C GLY A 256 9.46 -13.57 -12.34
N LEU A 257 8.60 -13.17 -11.39
CA LEU A 257 7.26 -12.61 -11.72
C LEU A 257 7.31 -11.26 -12.44
N HIS A 258 8.44 -10.56 -12.43
CA HIS A 258 8.65 -9.28 -13.13
C HIS A 258 8.93 -9.45 -14.63
N ARG A 259 9.10 -10.69 -15.10
CA ARG A 259 9.43 -10.99 -16.49
C ARG A 259 8.24 -11.64 -17.18
N GLU A 260 7.98 -11.21 -18.40
CA GLU A 260 7.01 -11.86 -19.26
C GLU A 260 7.51 -13.27 -19.64
N ARG A 261 6.64 -14.26 -19.49
CA ARG A 261 6.96 -15.65 -19.84
C ARG A 261 6.32 -15.99 -21.17
N THR A 262 7.14 -16.31 -22.15
CA THR A 262 6.64 -16.91 -23.40
C THR A 262 6.31 -18.38 -23.14
N SER A 263 5.05 -18.73 -23.32
CA SER A 263 4.56 -20.11 -23.27
C SER A 263 3.89 -20.44 -24.60
N ALA A 264 4.04 -21.68 -25.06
CA ALA A 264 3.30 -22.15 -26.24
C ALA A 264 1.78 -22.15 -26.01
N GLU A 265 1.36 -22.29 -24.75
CA GLU A 265 -0.04 -22.30 -24.34
C GLU A 265 -0.34 -21.09 -23.45
N ASP A 266 -1.31 -20.30 -23.86
CA ASP A 266 -1.80 -19.11 -23.16
C ASP A 266 -2.81 -19.52 -22.08
N LYS A 267 -2.31 -19.82 -20.88
CA LYS A 267 -3.09 -20.35 -19.74
C LYS A 267 -3.37 -19.31 -18.68
N ILE A 268 -4.49 -19.47 -17.98
CA ILE A 268 -4.89 -18.64 -16.83
C ILE A 268 -3.76 -18.54 -15.80
N ALA A 269 -3.00 -19.60 -15.55
CA ALA A 269 -1.86 -19.55 -14.62
C ALA A 269 -0.82 -18.45 -14.95
N LEU A 270 -0.57 -18.15 -16.23
CA LEU A 270 0.34 -17.07 -16.64
C LEU A 270 -0.28 -15.70 -16.37
N GLU A 271 -1.56 -15.56 -16.68
CA GLU A 271 -2.32 -14.34 -16.40
C GLU A 271 -2.37 -14.05 -14.88
N ARG A 272 -2.54 -15.09 -14.06
CA ARG A 272 -2.47 -14.99 -12.60
C ARG A 272 -1.10 -14.49 -12.11
N HIS A 273 0.00 -14.88 -12.76
CA HIS A 273 1.34 -14.36 -12.45
C HIS A 273 1.47 -12.87 -12.80
N ARG A 274 0.96 -12.44 -13.96
CA ARG A 274 0.90 -11.02 -14.33
C ARG A 274 0.13 -10.22 -13.29
N GLN A 275 -1.08 -10.65 -12.96
CA GLN A 275 -1.94 -9.99 -11.98
C GLN A 275 -1.25 -9.86 -10.62
N LEU A 276 -0.67 -10.96 -10.11
CA LEU A 276 0.01 -10.94 -8.82
C LEU A 276 1.19 -9.96 -8.82
N PHE A 277 1.99 -9.96 -9.89
CA PHE A 277 3.10 -9.02 -10.03
C PHE A 277 2.63 -7.56 -10.00
N TRP A 278 1.58 -7.23 -10.75
CA TRP A 278 1.08 -5.86 -10.79
C TRP A 278 0.44 -5.42 -9.46
N VAL A 279 -0.14 -6.34 -8.68
CA VAL A 279 -0.56 -6.02 -7.29
C VAL A 279 0.64 -5.69 -6.42
N VAL A 280 1.72 -6.48 -6.48
CA VAL A 280 2.99 -6.17 -5.76
C VAL A 280 3.48 -4.77 -6.13
N TYR A 281 3.55 -4.48 -7.43
CA TYR A 281 4.02 -3.19 -7.96
C TYR A 281 3.17 -2.01 -7.45
N CYS A 282 1.84 -2.13 -7.50
CA CYS A 282 0.94 -1.08 -7.01
C CYS A 282 1.08 -0.85 -5.50
N PHE A 283 1.30 -1.90 -4.71
CA PHE A 283 1.49 -1.77 -3.27
C PHE A 283 2.80 -1.06 -2.90
N ASP A 284 3.90 -1.41 -3.55
CA ASP A 284 5.20 -0.75 -3.34
C ASP A 284 5.13 0.72 -3.78
N SER A 285 4.65 0.98 -5.00
CA SER A 285 4.46 2.32 -5.56
C SER A 285 3.60 3.21 -4.65
N GLY A 286 2.41 2.75 -4.28
CA GLY A 286 1.49 3.53 -3.45
C GLY A 286 2.09 3.86 -2.09
N PHE A 287 2.78 2.92 -1.45
CA PHE A 287 3.43 3.17 -0.18
C PHE A 287 4.62 4.14 -0.30
N SER A 288 5.50 3.93 -1.29
CA SER A 288 6.65 4.79 -1.55
C SER A 288 6.23 6.24 -1.80
N ILE A 289 5.23 6.46 -2.65
CA ILE A 289 4.69 7.81 -2.92
C ILE A 289 4.09 8.42 -1.66
N THR A 290 3.27 7.65 -0.92
CA THR A 290 2.61 8.16 0.29
C THR A 290 3.63 8.57 1.36
N THR A 291 4.69 7.77 1.53
CA THR A 291 5.68 7.95 2.59
C THR A 291 6.93 8.71 2.17
N GLY A 292 7.09 9.03 0.88
CA GLY A 292 8.31 9.62 0.33
C GLY A 292 9.52 8.67 0.39
N ARG A 293 9.29 7.36 0.50
CA ARG A 293 10.36 6.35 0.50
C ARG A 293 10.76 6.01 -0.93
N PRO A 294 12.02 5.61 -1.16
CA PRO A 294 12.45 5.19 -2.49
C PRO A 294 11.60 4.01 -2.96
N MET A 295 11.26 4.00 -4.25
CA MET A 295 10.70 2.80 -4.86
C MET A 295 11.77 1.73 -4.97
N ALA A 296 11.40 0.47 -4.77
CA ALA A 296 12.36 -0.62 -4.80
C ALA A 296 12.65 -1.14 -6.23
N VAL A 297 11.93 -0.69 -7.26
CA VAL A 297 12.11 -1.13 -8.66
C VAL A 297 12.21 0.04 -9.62
N LEU A 298 13.17 -0.07 -10.54
CA LEU A 298 13.25 0.79 -11.72
C LEU A 298 12.47 0.14 -12.87
N GLU A 299 11.66 0.93 -13.58
CA GLU A 299 10.78 0.43 -14.64
C GLU A 299 11.51 -0.37 -15.73
N GLY A 300 12.77 -0.02 -16.02
CA GLY A 300 13.60 -0.71 -17.03
C GLY A 300 13.93 -2.18 -16.72
N PHE A 301 13.64 -2.68 -15.51
CA PHE A 301 13.80 -4.09 -15.15
C PHE A 301 12.49 -4.88 -15.22
N ILE A 302 11.38 -4.26 -15.63
CA ILE A 302 10.06 -4.90 -15.68
C ILE A 302 9.71 -5.19 -17.13
N ASP A 303 9.72 -6.47 -17.50
CA ASP A 303 9.30 -6.94 -18.83
C ASP A 303 7.85 -7.46 -18.83
N GLN A 304 7.22 -7.64 -17.65
CA GLN A 304 5.89 -8.23 -17.49
C GLN A 304 4.80 -7.39 -18.16
N ALA A 305 3.96 -8.00 -19.00
CA ALA A 305 2.83 -7.29 -19.60
C ALA A 305 1.75 -6.95 -18.57
N LEU A 306 1.00 -5.87 -18.81
CA LEU A 306 -0.19 -5.55 -18.02
C LEU A 306 -1.22 -6.69 -18.10
N PRO A 307 -2.01 -6.92 -17.03
CA PRO A 307 -3.03 -7.95 -17.07
C PRO A 307 -4.09 -7.66 -18.13
N ARG A 308 -4.70 -8.71 -18.66
CA ARG A 308 -5.86 -8.62 -19.54
C ARG A 308 -7.14 -8.52 -18.72
N ASN A 309 -8.10 -7.76 -19.26
CA ASN A 309 -9.42 -7.64 -18.69
C ASN A 309 -10.26 -8.85 -19.12
N ILE A 310 -10.30 -9.91 -18.32
CA ILE A 310 -10.95 -11.19 -18.64
C ILE A 310 -11.97 -11.59 -17.57
N ASP A 311 -12.93 -12.42 -17.95
CA ASP A 311 -13.85 -13.08 -17.02
C ASP A 311 -13.38 -14.53 -16.80
N ASP A 312 -12.75 -14.80 -15.66
CA ASP A 312 -12.14 -16.09 -15.34
C ASP A 312 -12.85 -16.84 -14.21
N ARG A 313 -14.05 -16.40 -13.82
CA ARG A 313 -14.78 -16.93 -12.64
C ARG A 313 -14.98 -18.44 -12.67
N ASP A 314 -15.22 -18.99 -13.86
CA ASP A 314 -15.47 -20.42 -14.10
C ASP A 314 -14.25 -21.15 -14.67
N CYS A 315 -13.09 -20.49 -14.75
CA CYS A 315 -11.86 -21.08 -15.29
C CYS A 315 -11.04 -21.78 -14.19
N ASP A 316 -10.19 -22.71 -14.58
CA ASP A 316 -9.12 -23.24 -13.72
C ASP A 316 -7.73 -22.74 -14.19
N ASN A 317 -6.68 -23.05 -13.42
CA ASN A 317 -5.32 -22.61 -13.76
C ASN A 317 -4.81 -23.19 -15.11
N SER A 318 -5.34 -24.34 -15.54
CA SER A 318 -4.98 -25.01 -16.79
C SER A 318 -5.77 -24.50 -17.99
N SER A 319 -6.86 -23.78 -17.77
CA SER A 319 -7.76 -23.26 -18.79
C SER A 319 -7.03 -22.27 -19.69
N VAL A 320 -7.40 -22.27 -20.97
CA VAL A 320 -6.95 -21.26 -21.93
C VAL A 320 -7.50 -19.91 -21.51
N VAL A 321 -6.70 -18.86 -21.66
CA VAL A 321 -7.13 -17.52 -21.27
C VAL A 321 -8.30 -17.07 -22.15
N PRO A 322 -9.44 -16.65 -21.54
CA PRO A 322 -10.56 -16.10 -22.26
C PRO A 322 -10.18 -14.86 -23.07
N THR A 323 -10.98 -14.57 -24.10
CA THR A 323 -10.84 -13.33 -24.85
C THR A 323 -11.10 -12.12 -23.94
N PRO A 324 -10.28 -11.05 -24.02
CA PRO A 324 -10.52 -9.84 -23.26
C PRO A 324 -11.90 -9.23 -23.54
N VAL A 325 -12.52 -8.67 -22.50
CA VAL A 325 -13.84 -8.05 -22.54
C VAL A 325 -13.76 -6.54 -22.35
N ASN A 326 -14.76 -5.81 -22.84
CA ASN A 326 -14.82 -4.35 -22.79
C ASN A 326 -15.66 -3.79 -21.61
N TYR A 327 -16.20 -4.66 -20.75
CA TYR A 327 -16.93 -4.26 -19.54
C TYR A 327 -16.05 -4.42 -18.30
N PRO A 328 -16.38 -3.75 -17.17
CA PRO A 328 -15.62 -3.90 -15.93
C PRO A 328 -15.61 -5.33 -15.40
N THR A 329 -14.43 -5.84 -15.08
CA THR A 329 -14.18 -7.12 -14.39
C THR A 329 -13.40 -6.87 -13.09
N THR A 330 -13.14 -7.94 -12.33
CA THR A 330 -12.25 -7.92 -11.15
C THR A 330 -10.86 -7.31 -11.46
N TYR A 331 -10.40 -7.38 -12.71
CA TYR A 331 -9.07 -6.91 -13.10
C TYR A 331 -9.04 -5.48 -13.63
N SER A 332 -10.19 -4.88 -13.95
CA SER A 332 -10.23 -3.53 -14.53
C SER A 332 -9.60 -2.48 -13.60
N ALA A 333 -9.88 -2.57 -12.29
CA ALA A 333 -9.30 -1.68 -11.30
C ALA A 333 -7.77 -1.85 -11.21
N LEU A 334 -7.28 -3.09 -11.20
CA LEU A 334 -5.85 -3.38 -11.17
C LEU A 334 -5.13 -2.81 -12.40
N ILE A 335 -5.70 -2.98 -13.61
CA ILE A 335 -5.11 -2.47 -14.84
C ILE A 335 -4.98 -0.95 -14.78
N ALA A 336 -6.04 -0.25 -14.35
CA ALA A 336 -6.02 1.20 -14.20
C ALA A 336 -5.03 1.66 -13.12
N GLN A 337 -5.00 0.98 -11.97
CA GLN A 337 -4.05 1.26 -10.88
C GLN A 337 -2.59 1.04 -11.31
N ALA A 338 -2.30 -0.01 -12.07
CA ALA A 338 -0.97 -0.29 -12.59
C ALA A 338 -0.51 0.81 -13.56
N GLN A 339 -1.38 1.24 -14.47
CA GLN A 339 -1.09 2.35 -15.39
C GLN A 339 -0.84 3.66 -14.63
N LEU A 340 -1.69 3.97 -13.65
CA LEU A 340 -1.53 5.16 -12.81
C LEU A 340 -0.22 5.11 -12.02
N ALA A 341 0.09 3.95 -11.42
CA ALA A 341 1.32 3.75 -10.66
C ALA A 341 2.56 4.00 -11.52
N LYS A 342 2.61 3.50 -12.76
CA LYS A 342 3.72 3.79 -13.69
C LYS A 342 3.91 5.29 -13.94
N ILE A 343 2.82 6.00 -14.24
CA ILE A 343 2.87 7.45 -14.47
C ILE A 343 3.35 8.19 -13.21
N ALA A 344 2.76 7.86 -12.06
CA ALA A 344 3.08 8.49 -10.78
C ALA A 344 4.54 8.23 -10.38
N ASN A 345 5.04 7.01 -10.62
CA ASN A 345 6.42 6.61 -10.36
C ASN A 345 7.41 7.39 -11.24
N GLY A 346 7.09 7.57 -12.53
CA GLY A 346 7.88 8.39 -13.44
C GLY A 346 8.00 9.84 -12.95
N ILE A 347 6.86 10.46 -12.61
CA ILE A 347 6.83 11.83 -12.08
C ILE A 347 7.60 11.94 -10.77
N HIS A 348 7.38 11.00 -9.84
CA HIS A 348 8.05 11.01 -8.54
C HIS A 348 9.57 10.86 -8.69
N HIS A 349 10.03 10.00 -9.59
CA HIS A 349 11.44 9.84 -9.89
C HIS A 349 12.05 11.13 -10.46
N GLU A 350 11.42 11.76 -11.45
CA GLU A 350 11.88 13.04 -12.02
C GLU A 350 11.94 14.14 -10.97
N PHE A 351 10.91 14.26 -10.13
CA PHE A 351 10.85 15.22 -9.04
C PHE A 351 12.01 15.04 -8.05
N LEU A 352 12.28 13.79 -7.62
CA LEU A 352 13.39 13.47 -6.73
C LEU A 352 14.77 13.81 -7.36
N CYS A 353 14.95 13.47 -8.64
CA CYS A 353 16.17 13.79 -9.37
C CYS A 353 16.39 15.31 -9.48
N ALA A 354 15.34 16.09 -9.80
CA ALA A 354 15.41 17.55 -9.89
C ALA A 354 15.76 18.20 -8.54
N LYS A 355 15.15 17.73 -7.43
CA LYS A 355 15.42 18.23 -6.08
C LYS A 355 16.88 17.98 -5.67
N THR A 356 17.43 16.83 -6.03
CA THR A 356 18.83 16.47 -5.71
C THR A 356 19.83 17.25 -6.57
N ALA A 357 19.49 17.54 -7.84
CA ALA A 357 20.33 18.35 -8.72
C ALA A 357 20.48 19.81 -8.20
N ASN A 358 19.40 20.40 -7.71
CA ASN A 358 19.43 21.76 -7.14
C ASN A 358 20.25 21.84 -5.83
N GLN A 359 20.28 20.78 -5.02
CA GLN A 359 21.12 20.74 -3.81
C GLN A 359 22.62 20.61 -4.11
N LYS A 360 23.00 19.82 -5.14
CA LYS A 360 24.41 19.64 -5.51
C LYS A 360 25.05 20.89 -6.12
N ASN A 361 24.25 21.72 -6.80
CA ASN A 361 24.73 22.98 -7.39
C ASN A 361 24.94 24.11 -6.34
N GLY A 362 24.58 23.87 -5.07
CA GLY A 362 24.79 24.82 -3.97
C GLY A 362 26.05 24.58 -3.13
N ILE A 363 26.91 23.63 -3.49
CA ILE A 363 28.19 23.41 -2.78
C ILE A 363 29.20 24.44 -3.30
N PRO A 364 29.68 25.39 -2.48
CA PRO A 364 30.79 26.24 -2.90
C PRO A 364 32.03 25.35 -3.05
N THR A 365 32.60 25.31 -4.25
CA THR A 365 33.94 24.76 -4.45
C THR A 365 34.91 25.60 -3.65
N SER A 366 35.42 25.06 -2.54
CA SER A 366 36.49 25.64 -1.72
C SER A 366 37.82 25.62 -2.43
#